data_AF-A0A800FWW8-F1
#
_entry.id   AF-A0A800FWW8-F1
#
_cell.length_a   1.000
_cell.length_b   1.000
_cell.length_c   1.000
_cell.angle_alpha   90.00
_cell.angle_beta   90.00
_cell.angle_gamma   90.00
#
_symmetry.space_group_name_H-M   'P 1'
#
loop_
_entity.id
_entity.type
_entity.pdbx_description
1 polymer ?
#
loop_
_entity_poly.entity_id
_entity_poly.type
_entity_poly.pdbx_seq_one_letter_code
_entity_poly.pdbx_strand_id
1 'polypeptide(L)'
;MKTFAQVAIAFLLCSISLEAQANVGQEGIFVIEGGTVVVGDGQQFEGSILIRNGRIVDVGTSVAVPEGAVTIDASGQFVYAGMIDSY
;
A
#
# COMPACT_ATOMS: atom_id res chain seq x y z
N MET A 1 49.13 -5.42 11.01
CA MET A 1 47.93 -6.19 11.43
C MET A 1 46.74 -5.32 11.85
N LYS A 2 46.92 -4.03 12.17
CA LYS A 2 45.84 -3.12 12.61
C LYS A 2 44.90 -2.66 11.48
N THR A 3 45.43 -2.49 10.26
CA THR A 3 44.69 -2.03 9.06
C THR A 3 43.72 -3.07 8.49
N PHE A 4 44.06 -4.37 8.56
CA PHE A 4 43.18 -5.44 8.07
C PHE A 4 41.91 -5.59 8.92
N ALA A 5 42.00 -5.35 10.24
CA ALA A 5 40.84 -5.40 11.14
C ALA A 5 39.85 -4.25 10.89
N GLN A 6 40.34 -3.05 10.52
CA GLN A 6 39.49 -1.89 10.27
C GLN A 6 38.68 -2.02 8.97
N VAL A 7 39.22 -2.65 7.93
CA VAL A 7 38.52 -2.89 6.66
C VAL A 7 37.41 -3.93 6.83
N ALA A 8 37.62 -4.96 7.65
CA ALA A 8 36.59 -5.96 7.96
C ALA A 8 35.42 -5.38 8.78
N ILE A 9 35.70 -4.48 9.71
CA ILE A 9 34.68 -3.79 10.52
C ILE A 9 33.86 -2.81 9.66
N ALA A 10 34.49 -2.11 8.71
CA ALA A 10 33.81 -1.23 7.77
C ALA A 10 32.87 -1.99 6.81
N PHE A 11 33.25 -3.21 6.40
CA PHE A 11 32.38 -4.07 5.59
C PHE A 11 31.18 -4.62 6.38
N LEU A 12 31.38 -4.94 7.66
CA LEU A 12 30.32 -5.42 8.56
C LEU A 12 29.30 -4.32 8.92
N LEU A 13 29.74 -3.06 8.98
CA LEU A 13 28.87 -1.90 9.24
C LEU A 13 28.07 -1.48 8.00
N CYS A 14 28.55 -1.76 6.79
CA CYS A 14 27.88 -1.38 5.54
C CYS A 14 26.69 -2.31 5.20
N SER A 15 26.64 -3.53 5.77
CA SER A 15 25.50 -4.44 5.60
C SER A 15 24.23 -3.97 6.33
N ILE A 16 24.33 -3.01 7.25
CA ILE A 16 23.17 -2.45 7.97
C ILE A 16 22.45 -1.38 7.12
N SER A 17 23.09 -0.87 6.06
CA SER A 17 22.51 0.18 5.21
C SER A 17 21.66 -0.34 4.05
N LEU A 18 21.32 -1.63 4.01
CA LEU A 18 20.50 -2.22 2.94
C LEU A 18 19.00 -2.32 3.28
N GLU A 19 18.56 -1.66 4.34
CA GLU A 19 17.18 -1.15 4.38
C GLU A 19 17.18 0.18 3.63
N ALA A 20 17.46 0.11 2.32
CA ALA A 20 17.12 1.19 1.42
C ALA A 20 15.64 1.49 1.66
N GLN A 21 15.36 2.69 2.18
CA GLN A 21 14.04 3.12 2.61
C GLN A 21 13.01 2.87 1.51
N ALA A 22 12.37 1.71 1.53
CA ALA A 22 11.13 1.51 0.82
C ALA A 22 10.08 2.18 1.69
N ASN A 23 9.74 3.43 1.35
CA ASN A 23 8.49 4.02 1.80
C ASN A 23 7.36 3.21 1.15
N VAL A 24 7.08 2.03 1.68
CA VAL A 24 5.94 1.22 1.30
C VAL A 24 4.77 1.82 2.05
N GLY A 25 3.76 2.28 1.32
CA GLY A 25 2.53 2.80 1.91
C GLY A 25 1.97 1.83 2.96
N GLN A 26 1.29 2.38 3.97
CA GLN A 26 0.65 1.69 5.10
C GLN A 26 0.62 0.15 4.98
N GLU A 27 1.51 -0.53 5.69
CA GLU A 27 1.43 -1.99 5.82
C GLU A 27 0.12 -2.36 6.53
N GLY A 28 -0.60 -3.35 6.00
CA GLY A 28 -1.92 -3.71 6.51
C GLY A 28 -2.88 -4.25 5.45
N ILE A 29 -4.04 -4.71 5.91
CA ILE A 29 -5.17 -5.13 5.08
C ILE A 29 -6.30 -4.12 5.29
N PHE A 30 -6.77 -3.51 4.22
CA PHE A 30 -7.85 -2.53 4.26
C PHE A 30 -8.95 -2.94 3.28
N VAL A 31 -10.20 -2.65 3.63
CA VAL A 31 -11.34 -2.78 2.74
C VAL A 31 -12.08 -1.46 2.69
N ILE A 32 -12.24 -0.88 1.50
CA ILE A 32 -13.21 0.19 1.28
C ILE A 32 -14.50 -0.49 0.82
N GLU A 33 -15.61 -0.27 1.52
CA GLU A 33 -16.84 -1.02 1.32
C GLU A 33 -18.02 -0.13 0.89
N GLY A 34 -18.75 -0.54 -0.15
CA GLY A 34 -20.06 0.00 -0.49
C GLY A 34 -20.08 1.40 -1.11
N GLY A 35 -18.98 1.86 -1.71
CA GLY A 35 -18.92 3.17 -2.38
C GLY A 35 -19.11 3.09 -3.90
N THR A 36 -19.42 4.23 -4.51
CA THR A 36 -19.40 4.39 -5.97
C THR A 36 -17.94 4.48 -6.43
N VAL A 37 -17.39 3.39 -6.96
CA VAL A 37 -16.01 3.33 -7.47
C VAL A 37 -15.94 3.99 -8.84
N VAL A 38 -15.06 4.99 -8.97
CA VAL A 38 -14.83 5.72 -10.23
C VAL A 38 -13.48 5.31 -10.82
N VAL A 39 -13.54 4.70 -12.00
CA VAL A 39 -12.37 4.23 -12.75
C VAL A 39 -11.85 5.36 -13.64
N GLY A 40 -10.54 5.37 -13.93
CA GLY A 40 -9.88 6.45 -14.68
C GLY A 40 -10.38 6.68 -16.10
N ASP A 41 -11.12 5.74 -16.67
CA ASP A 41 -11.80 5.86 -17.98
C ASP A 41 -13.22 6.46 -17.87
N GLY A 42 -13.66 6.80 -16.66
CA GLY A 42 -14.98 7.36 -16.37
C GLY A 42 -16.06 6.33 -16.04
N GLN A 43 -15.76 5.02 -16.09
CA GLN A 43 -16.70 3.99 -15.64
C GLN A 43 -16.98 4.12 -14.14
N GLN A 44 -18.24 3.89 -13.74
CA GLN A 44 -18.69 3.95 -12.35
C GLN A 44 -19.52 2.73 -12.00
N PHE A 45 -19.36 2.22 -10.78
CA PHE A 45 -20.18 1.15 -10.22
C PHE A 45 -20.16 1.18 -8.69
N GLU A 46 -21.23 0.70 -8.06
CA GLU A 46 -21.26 0.44 -6.61
C GLU A 46 -20.41 -0.78 -6.28
N GLY A 47 -19.49 -0.65 -5.34
CA GLY A 47 -18.60 -1.75 -5.00
C GLY A 47 -17.64 -1.51 -3.85
N SER A 48 -16.70 -2.44 -3.74
CA SER A 48 -15.71 -2.52 -2.67
C SER A 48 -14.32 -2.79 -3.23
N ILE A 49 -13.29 -2.39 -2.49
CA ILE A 49 -11.89 -2.49 -2.87
C ILE A 49 -11.11 -3.12 -1.72
N LEU A 50 -10.41 -4.23 -1.98
CA LEU A 50 -9.50 -4.87 -1.04
C LEU A 50 -8.06 -4.40 -1.32
N ILE A 51 -7.41 -3.88 -0.30
CA ILE A 51 -6.03 -3.40 -0.33
C ILE A 51 -5.19 -4.23 0.64
N ARG A 52 -4.03 -4.68 0.18
CA ARG A 52 -3.03 -5.37 1.01
C ARG A 52 -1.65 -4.79 0.76
N ASN A 53 -1.00 -4.34 1.83
CA ASN A 53 0.38 -3.82 1.82
C ASN A 53 0.60 -2.78 0.70
N GLY A 54 -0.26 -1.75 0.69
CA GLY A 54 -0.21 -0.66 -0.28
C GLY A 54 -0.63 -1.01 -1.71
N ARG A 55 -1.17 -2.21 -1.97
CA ARG A 55 -1.64 -2.64 -3.30
C ARG A 55 -3.11 -3.01 -3.29
N ILE A 56 -3.84 -2.59 -4.32
CA ILE A 56 -5.18 -3.12 -4.60
C ILE A 56 -5.01 -4.57 -5.08
N VAL A 57 -5.67 -5.50 -4.41
CA VAL A 57 -5.60 -6.94 -4.73
C VAL A 57 -6.93 -7.51 -5.21
N ASP A 58 -8.04 -6.82 -4.96
CA ASP A 58 -9.35 -7.19 -5.49
C ASP A 58 -10.28 -5.97 -5.57
N VAL A 59 -11.20 -5.97 -6.55
CA VAL A 59 -12.20 -4.92 -6.80
C VAL A 59 -13.44 -5.55 -7.42
N GLY A 60 -14.62 -5.21 -6.92
CA GLY A 60 -15.88 -5.66 -7.50
C GLY A 60 -17.10 -5.09 -6.77
N THR A 61 -18.29 -5.57 -7.12
CA THR A 61 -19.53 -5.21 -6.40
C THR A 61 -19.48 -5.60 -4.92
N SER A 62 -18.65 -6.57 -4.57
CA SER A 62 -18.25 -6.94 -3.22
C SER A 62 -16.89 -7.61 -3.28
N VAL A 63 -16.16 -7.60 -2.16
CA VAL A 63 -14.88 -8.31 -2.01
C VAL A 63 -14.91 -9.10 -0.71
N ALA A 64 -14.13 -10.18 -0.62
CA ALA A 64 -13.98 -10.91 0.63
C ALA A 64 -13.24 -10.01 1.64
N VAL A 65 -13.78 -9.89 2.86
CA VAL A 65 -13.14 -9.15 3.96
C VAL A 65 -12.32 -10.13 4.80
N PRO A 66 -10.97 -10.10 4.72
CA PRO A 66 -10.13 -10.98 5.52
C PRO A 66 -10.19 -10.61 7.00
N GLU A 67 -9.90 -11.57 7.87
CA GLU A 67 -9.77 -11.30 9.31
C GLU A 67 -8.66 -10.28 9.58
N GLY A 68 -8.92 -9.34 10.49
CA GLY A 68 -7.99 -8.27 10.84
C GLY A 68 -7.90 -7.13 9.81
N ALA A 69 -8.74 -7.14 8.76
CA ALA A 69 -8.84 -6.01 7.85
C ALA A 69 -9.48 -4.78 8.53
N VAL A 70 -8.94 -3.60 8.24
CA VAL A 70 -9.57 -2.34 8.61
C VAL A 70 -10.60 -1.99 7.53
N THR A 71 -11.87 -1.98 7.91
CA THR A 71 -12.96 -1.63 7.00
C THR A 71 -13.26 -0.13 7.06
N ILE A 72 -13.41 0.48 5.88
CA ILE A 72 -13.79 1.86 5.65
C ILE A 72 -15.15 1.83 4.94
N ASP A 73 -16.21 2.25 5.62
CA ASP A 73 -17.54 2.37 5.03
C ASP A 73 -17.62 3.62 4.12
N ALA A 74 -17.85 3.39 2.83
CA ALA A 74 -17.97 4.41 1.81
C ALA A 74 -19.41 4.51 1.25
N SER A 75 -20.40 4.00 1.99
CA SER A 75 -21.82 4.03 1.58
C SER A 75 -22.28 5.44 1.23
N GLY A 76 -22.78 5.61 0.01
CA GLY A 76 -23.24 6.92 -0.51
C GLY A 76 -22.11 7.91 -0.82
N GLN A 77 -20.86 7.45 -0.81
CA GLN A 77 -19.67 8.22 -1.17
C GLN A 77 -19.07 7.72 -2.49
N PHE A 78 -18.20 8.54 -3.08
CA PHE A 78 -17.44 8.19 -4.27
C PHE A 78 -16.00 7.83 -3.92
N VAL A 79 -15.48 6.76 -4.52
CA VAL A 79 -14.11 6.29 -4.34
C VAL A 79 -13.32 6.56 -5.62
N TYR A 80 -12.33 7.44 -5.52
CA TYR A 80 -11.46 7.83 -6.63
C TYR A 80 -10.03 7.33 -6.42
N ALA A 81 -9.30 7.21 -7.52
CA ALA A 81 -7.84 7.17 -7.45
C ALA A 81 -7.32 8.44 -6.76
N GLY A 82 -6.23 8.31 -6.00
CA GLY A 82 -5.58 9.45 -5.37
C GLY A 82 -5.16 10.50 -6.40
N MET A 83 -5.43 11.77 -6.10
CA MET A 83 -5.04 12.88 -6.97
C MET A 83 -3.51 13.01 -7.01
N ILE A 84 -2.98 13.31 -8.19
CA ILE A 84 -1.55 13.56 -8.40
C ILE A 84 -1.39 15.07 -8.60
N ASP A 85 -0.58 15.69 -7.75
CA ASP A 85 -0.06 17.03 -8.00
C ASP A 85 1.31 16.89 -8.67
N SER A 86 1.49 17.60 -9.79
CA SER A 86 2.63 17.43 -10.69
C SER A 86 3.59 18.62 -10.70
N TYR A 87 3.34 19.68 -9.91
CA TYR A 87 4.15 20.90 -9.92
C TYR A 87 4.62 21.31 -8.52
#